data_AF-A0A645FGT2-F1
#
_entry.id   AF-A0A645FGT2-F1
#
_cell.length_a   1.000
_cell.length_b   1.000
_cell.length_c   1.000
_cell.angle_alpha   90.00
_cell.angle_beta   90.00
_cell.angle_gamma   90.00
#
_symmetry.space_group_name_H-M   'P 1'
#
loop_
_entity.id
_entity.type
_entity.pdbx_description
1 polymer ?
#
loop_
_entity_poly.entity_id
_entity_poly.type
_entity_poly.pdbx_seq_one_letter_code
_entity_poly.pdbx_strand_id
1 'polypeptide(L)'
;MASIAFIRMMIPVEYRIRPDGVMNYAYGNANPVETLKFIGQQAATEYMASTSFMNIMSVGRAAAQAALLKRIQTLADEHSLGVEITNVMILDSHPPVEKVAPAFQDVIGAMEAKESLILQAKSFRARTIPEASAQALQIVSAAQAYSYRTTTVARAEADRFGTQLATYLQMPRMFRLKAYLDFLENDCKDIRKYIVAVGLSNEVYELNFQTKERLDLVDVDSGLLSGN
;
A
#
# COMPACT_ATOMS: atom_id res chain seq x y z
N MET A 1 51.69 -12.77 6.85
CA MET A 1 51.50 -14.18 7.25
C MET A 1 50.01 -14.39 7.47
N ALA A 2 49.43 -15.36 6.78
CA ALA A 2 47.98 -15.53 6.64
C ALA A 2 47.29 -15.82 7.97
N SER A 3 46.18 -15.12 8.22
CA SER A 3 45.30 -15.35 9.37
C SER A 3 44.64 -16.72 9.23
N ILE A 4 45.10 -17.70 10.00
CA ILE A 4 44.40 -18.97 10.18
C ILE A 4 43.23 -18.69 11.12
N ALA A 5 42.04 -18.49 10.54
CA ALA A 5 40.82 -18.40 11.33
C ALA A 5 40.49 -19.79 11.88
N PHE A 6 40.72 -20.01 13.18
CA PHE A 6 40.33 -21.24 13.87
C PHE A 6 38.82 -21.24 14.12
N ILE A 7 38.03 -21.55 13.10
CA ILE A 7 36.60 -21.82 13.27
C ILE A 7 36.46 -23.29 13.67
N ARG A 8 35.95 -23.54 14.88
CA ARG A 8 35.60 -24.90 15.31
C ARG A 8 34.17 -25.18 14.87
N MET A 9 34.00 -26.12 13.95
CA MET A 9 32.69 -26.57 13.49
C MET A 9 32.51 -28.05 13.77
N MET A 10 31.28 -28.43 14.14
CA MET A 10 30.88 -29.82 14.26
C MET A 10 30.12 -30.21 12.99
N ILE A 11 30.64 -31.19 12.25
CA ILE A 11 30.03 -31.71 11.02
C ILE A 11 29.75 -33.20 11.21
N PRO A 12 28.56 -33.59 11.67
CA PRO A 12 28.17 -34.99 11.68
C PRO A 12 28.01 -35.51 10.24
N VAL A 13 28.58 -36.69 10.00
CA VAL A 13 28.48 -37.43 8.73
C VAL A 13 27.81 -38.76 9.03
N GLU A 14 26.66 -38.98 8.41
CA GLU A 14 25.92 -40.23 8.51
C GLU A 14 26.23 -41.08 7.28
N TYR A 15 26.62 -42.33 7.51
CA TYR A 15 26.97 -43.27 6.45
C TYR A 15 26.33 -44.63 6.67
N ARG A 16 26.17 -45.37 5.58
CA ARG A 16 25.75 -46.77 5.55
C ARG A 16 26.79 -47.59 4.79
N ILE A 17 27.00 -48.84 5.19
CA ILE A 17 27.88 -49.75 4.44
C ILE A 17 27.09 -50.29 3.25
N ARG A 18 27.65 -50.20 2.03
CA ARG A 18 27.00 -50.76 0.83
C ARG A 18 27.03 -52.29 0.91
N PRO A 19 25.97 -53.00 0.49
CA PRO A 19 25.96 -54.46 0.43
C PRO A 19 27.17 -55.03 -0.34
N ASP A 20 27.54 -54.36 -1.43
CA ASP A 20 28.65 -54.76 -2.30
C ASP A 20 30.03 -54.31 -1.78
N GLY A 21 30.05 -53.44 -0.76
CA GLY A 21 31.25 -52.80 -0.20
C GLY A 21 31.74 -53.40 1.12
N VAL A 22 31.03 -54.40 1.67
CA VAL A 22 31.32 -54.98 3.00
C VAL A 22 32.74 -55.52 3.10
N MET A 23 33.24 -56.18 2.04
CA MET A 23 34.59 -56.74 2.03
C MET A 23 35.67 -55.64 2.04
N ASN A 24 35.43 -54.55 1.31
CA ASN A 24 36.36 -53.43 1.27
C ASN A 24 36.36 -52.65 2.59
N TYR A 25 35.20 -52.53 3.24
CA TYR A 25 35.10 -51.91 4.56
C TYR A 25 35.79 -52.76 5.65
N ALA A 26 35.61 -54.09 5.60
CA ALA A 26 36.13 -55.00 6.62
C ALA A 26 37.62 -55.34 6.46
N TYR A 27 38.13 -55.40 5.23
CA TYR A 27 39.48 -55.89 4.94
C TYR A 27 40.34 -54.94 4.11
N GLY A 28 39.73 -53.94 3.45
CA GLY A 28 40.45 -52.99 2.60
C GLY A 28 41.17 -51.88 3.34
N ASN A 29 40.81 -51.61 4.60
CA ASN A 29 41.41 -50.56 5.42
C ASN A 29 41.57 -51.00 6.88
N ALA A 30 42.70 -50.61 7.51
CA ALA A 30 42.97 -50.94 8.91
C ALA A 30 41.99 -50.27 9.88
N ASN A 31 41.52 -49.06 9.57
CA ASN A 31 40.51 -48.34 10.36
C ASN A 31 39.61 -47.47 9.46
N PRO A 32 38.54 -48.03 8.86
CA PRO A 32 37.71 -47.30 7.89
C PRO A 32 36.98 -46.09 8.51
N VAL A 33 36.67 -46.13 9.81
CA VAL A 33 36.01 -45.02 10.52
C VAL A 33 36.94 -43.82 10.64
N GLU A 34 38.22 -44.06 10.94
CA GLU A 34 39.22 -43.00 11.07
C GLU A 34 39.58 -42.40 9.71
N THR A 35 39.73 -43.23 8.67
CA THR A 35 39.92 -42.77 7.29
C THR A 35 38.74 -41.88 6.85
N LEU A 36 37.51 -42.28 7.16
CA LEU A 36 36.32 -41.47 6.83
C LEU A 36 36.32 -40.12 7.57
N LYS A 37 36.79 -40.07 8.82
CA LYS A 37 36.95 -38.80 9.56
C LYS A 37 37.97 -37.88 8.88
N PHE A 38 39.11 -38.41 8.45
CA PHE A 38 40.13 -37.63 7.74
C PHE A 38 39.61 -37.09 6.41
N ILE A 39 38.91 -37.92 5.63
CA ILE A 39 38.27 -37.50 4.38
C ILE A 39 37.24 -36.39 4.63
N GLY A 40 36.39 -36.56 5.65
CA GLY A 40 35.40 -35.56 6.04
C GLY A 40 36.05 -34.23 6.43
N GLN A 41 37.14 -34.27 7.21
CA GLN A 41 37.88 -33.08 7.61
C GLN A 41 38.57 -32.39 6.42
N GLN A 42 39.14 -33.17 5.50
CA GLN A 42 39.77 -32.64 4.29
C GLN A 42 38.74 -31.94 3.39
N ALA A 43 37.63 -32.61 3.09
CA ALA A 43 36.56 -32.07 2.26
C ALA A 43 35.94 -30.81 2.89
N ALA A 44 35.70 -30.81 4.20
CA ALA A 44 35.21 -29.64 4.92
C ALA A 44 36.18 -28.46 4.84
N THR A 45 37.47 -28.72 5.07
CA THR A 45 38.50 -27.67 5.05
C THR A 45 38.66 -27.05 3.67
N GLU A 46 38.70 -27.88 2.62
CA GLU A 46 38.78 -27.44 1.22
C GLU A 46 37.56 -26.59 0.84
N TYR A 47 36.35 -27.06 1.17
CA TYR A 47 35.13 -26.34 0.84
C TYR A 47 35.04 -24.98 1.55
N MET A 48 35.37 -24.94 2.84
CA MET A 48 35.35 -23.71 3.64
C MET A 48 36.42 -22.70 3.17
N ALA A 49 37.55 -23.16 2.64
CA ALA A 49 38.57 -22.27 2.07
C ALA A 49 38.10 -21.62 0.75
N SER A 50 37.20 -22.28 0.01
CA SER A 50 36.72 -21.81 -1.30
C SER A 50 35.53 -20.85 -1.24
N THR A 51 34.81 -20.81 -0.10
CA THR A 51 33.52 -20.11 0.02
C THR A 51 33.51 -19.16 1.21
N SER A 52 32.85 -18.00 1.06
CA SER A 52 32.69 -17.04 2.16
C SER A 52 31.85 -17.63 3.30
N PHE A 53 32.38 -17.54 4.54
CA PHE A 53 31.72 -17.99 5.76
C PHE A 53 30.28 -17.45 5.91
N MET A 54 30.06 -16.16 5.62
CA MET A 54 28.74 -15.52 5.70
C MET A 54 27.71 -16.16 4.75
N ASN A 55 28.14 -16.64 3.59
CA ASN A 55 27.25 -17.30 2.64
C ASN A 55 26.80 -18.67 3.18
N ILE A 56 27.72 -19.42 3.78
CA ILE A 56 27.44 -20.74 4.37
C ILE A 56 26.49 -20.62 5.57
N MET A 57 26.60 -19.54 6.35
CA MET A 57 25.76 -19.29 7.53
C MET A 57 24.38 -18.69 7.21
N SER A 58 24.15 -18.21 6.00
CA SER A 58 22.88 -17.61 5.59
C SER A 58 22.14 -18.50 4.58
N VAL A 59 22.26 -18.21 3.29
CA VAL A 59 21.44 -18.81 2.22
C VAL A 59 22.09 -20.08 1.65
N GLY A 60 23.42 -20.20 1.72
CA GLY A 60 24.20 -21.24 1.06
C GLY A 60 24.29 -22.57 1.80
N ARG A 61 23.67 -22.74 2.98
CA ARG A 61 23.84 -23.93 3.83
C ARG A 61 23.45 -25.24 3.13
N ALA A 62 22.27 -25.28 2.51
CA ALA A 62 21.79 -26.49 1.82
C ALA A 62 22.68 -26.85 0.61
N ALA A 63 23.11 -25.84 -0.15
CA ALA A 63 24.03 -26.03 -1.27
C ALA A 63 25.41 -26.54 -0.79
N ALA A 64 25.88 -26.04 0.36
CA ALA A 64 27.11 -26.49 0.99
C ALA A 64 27.04 -27.93 1.46
N GLN A 65 25.94 -28.35 2.08
CA GLN A 65 25.73 -29.73 2.48
C GLN A 65 25.72 -30.68 1.28
N ALA A 66 25.03 -30.32 0.19
CA ALA A 66 24.99 -31.12 -1.02
C ALA A 66 26.37 -31.25 -1.68
N ALA A 67 27.14 -30.16 -1.72
CA ALA A 67 28.51 -30.16 -2.25
C ALA A 67 29.45 -31.02 -1.40
N LEU A 68 29.38 -30.90 -0.06
CA LEU A 68 30.16 -31.71 0.86
C LEU A 68 29.82 -33.19 0.78
N LEU A 69 28.53 -33.54 0.72
CA LEU A 69 28.08 -34.93 0.57
C LEU A 69 28.69 -35.55 -0.69
N LYS A 70 28.59 -34.87 -1.83
CA LYS A 70 29.16 -35.34 -3.10
C LYS A 70 30.69 -35.49 -3.01
N ARG A 71 31.39 -34.53 -2.40
CA ARG A 71 32.85 -34.55 -2.27
C ARG A 71 33.32 -35.68 -1.37
N ILE A 72 32.70 -35.86 -0.19
CA ILE A 72 33.04 -36.93 0.75
C ILE A 72 32.75 -38.28 0.12
N GLN A 73 31.63 -38.45 -0.58
CA GLN A 73 31.33 -39.70 -1.31
C GLN A 73 32.40 -40.01 -2.36
N THR A 74 32.80 -39.01 -3.16
CA THR A 74 33.83 -39.18 -4.19
C THR A 74 35.16 -39.65 -3.59
N LEU A 75 35.62 -38.99 -2.52
CA LEU A 75 36.85 -39.37 -1.82
C LEU A 75 36.73 -40.74 -1.14
N ALA A 76 35.56 -41.08 -0.57
CA ALA A 76 35.33 -42.39 0.02
C ALA A 76 35.37 -43.52 -1.02
N ASP A 77 34.89 -43.26 -2.24
CA ASP A 77 34.96 -44.19 -3.37
C ASP A 77 36.39 -44.32 -3.92
N GLU A 78 37.16 -43.22 -4.00
CA GLU A 78 38.59 -43.24 -4.37
C GLU A 78 39.42 -44.09 -3.41
N HIS A 79 39.16 -44.00 -2.11
CA HIS A 79 39.77 -44.85 -1.09
C HIS A 79 39.16 -46.24 -0.97
N SER A 80 38.20 -46.58 -1.85
CA SER A 80 37.52 -47.87 -1.90
C SER A 80 36.94 -48.29 -0.54
N LEU A 81 36.39 -47.37 0.25
CA LEU A 81 35.90 -47.66 1.61
C LEU A 81 34.62 -48.53 1.63
N GLY A 82 33.90 -48.61 0.51
CA GLY A 82 32.66 -49.40 0.43
C GLY A 82 31.46 -48.81 1.18
N VAL A 83 31.53 -47.52 1.56
CA VAL A 83 30.47 -46.80 2.27
C VAL A 83 29.70 -45.86 1.35
N GLU A 84 28.44 -45.65 1.68
CA GLU A 84 27.55 -44.66 1.08
C GLU A 84 27.24 -43.59 2.13
N ILE A 85 27.49 -42.33 1.81
CA ILE A 85 27.19 -41.19 2.67
C ILE A 85 25.73 -40.80 2.49
N THR A 86 24.94 -40.97 3.55
CA THR A 86 23.50 -40.68 3.53
C THR A 86 23.23 -39.20 3.75
N ASN A 87 23.95 -38.58 4.69
CA ASN A 87 23.70 -37.20 5.07
C ASN A 87 24.94 -36.53 5.65
N VAL A 88 25.04 -35.22 5.42
CA VAL A 88 26.07 -34.35 6.01
C VAL A 88 25.38 -33.11 6.57
N MET A 89 25.53 -32.87 7.86
CA MET A 89 24.98 -31.68 8.50
C MET A 89 26.10 -30.71 8.87
N ILE A 90 25.93 -29.44 8.51
CA ILE A 90 26.79 -28.36 9.01
C ILE A 90 26.05 -27.80 10.21
N LEU A 91 26.59 -27.93 11.42
CA LEU A 91 26.02 -27.28 12.61
C LEU A 91 26.55 -25.85 12.74
N ASP A 92 25.79 -25.00 13.42
CA ASP A 92 26.14 -23.59 13.57
C ASP A 92 27.49 -23.46 14.27
N SER A 93 28.40 -22.70 13.65
CA SER A 93 29.71 -22.45 14.21
C SER A 93 29.79 -21.02 14.70
N HIS A 94 30.26 -20.85 15.93
CA HIS A 94 30.59 -19.54 16.46
C HIS A 94 32.09 -19.26 16.21
N PRO A 95 32.44 -18.11 15.60
CA PRO A 95 33.82 -17.64 15.58
C PRO A 95 34.39 -17.58 17.01
N PRO A 96 35.68 -17.85 17.22
CA PRO A 96 36.30 -17.70 18.53
C PRO A 96 36.10 -16.27 19.04
N VAL A 97 35.41 -16.17 20.19
CA VAL A 97 34.84 -14.93 20.75
C VAL A 97 35.85 -13.85 21.09
N GLU A 98 37.12 -14.19 21.34
CA GLU A 98 38.07 -13.24 21.94
C GLU A 98 38.70 -12.23 20.96
N LYS A 99 38.77 -12.51 19.65
CA LYS A 99 39.56 -11.67 18.72
C LYS A 99 38.86 -11.17 17.46
N VAL A 100 37.77 -11.82 17.03
CA VAL A 100 37.20 -11.55 15.69
C VAL A 100 35.70 -11.23 15.71
N ALA A 101 34.99 -11.58 16.78
CA ALA A 101 33.55 -11.33 16.89
C ALA A 101 33.13 -9.86 16.74
N PRO A 102 33.84 -8.86 17.31
CA PRO A 102 33.47 -7.45 17.16
C PRO A 102 33.52 -6.97 15.71
N ALA A 103 34.58 -7.31 14.97
CA ALA A 103 34.75 -6.90 13.57
C ALA A 103 33.69 -7.51 12.64
N PHE A 104 33.20 -8.73 12.95
CA PHE A 104 32.08 -9.33 12.21
C PHE A 104 30.75 -8.65 12.51
N GLN A 105 30.48 -8.33 13.79
CA GLN A 105 29.29 -7.57 14.17
C GLN A 105 29.27 -6.20 13.51
N ASP A 106 30.41 -5.53 13.39
CA ASP A 106 30.53 -4.25 12.69
C ASP A 106 30.18 -4.37 11.21
N VAL A 107 30.66 -5.42 10.52
CA VAL A 107 30.34 -5.64 9.10
C VAL A 107 28.86 -5.93 8.90
N ILE A 108 28.26 -6.78 9.73
CA ILE A 108 26.82 -7.09 9.67
C ILE A 108 26.01 -5.82 9.94
N GLY A 109 26.34 -5.07 11.00
CA GLY A 109 25.69 -3.81 11.33
C GLY A 109 25.81 -2.77 10.21
N ALA A 110 26.97 -2.69 9.55
CA ALA A 110 27.16 -1.81 8.39
C ALA A 110 26.32 -2.24 7.18
N MET A 111 26.16 -3.55 6.94
CA MET A 111 25.30 -4.07 5.87
C MET A 111 23.82 -3.76 6.15
N GLU A 112 23.37 -3.98 7.38
CA GLU A 112 22.00 -3.65 7.82
C GLU A 112 21.73 -2.15 7.75
N ALA A 113 22.67 -1.32 8.19
CA ALA A 113 22.56 0.13 8.11
C ALA A 113 22.47 0.61 6.66
N LYS A 114 23.28 0.05 5.76
CA LYS A 114 23.21 0.35 4.32
C LYS A 114 21.85 -0.01 3.74
N GLU A 115 21.34 -1.21 4.03
CA GLU A 115 20.05 -1.65 3.50
C GLU A 115 18.90 -0.78 4.06
N SER A 116 18.96 -0.44 5.36
CA SER A 116 18.02 0.47 6.00
C SER A 116 18.01 1.85 5.32
N LEU A 117 19.18 2.44 5.06
CA LEU A 117 19.29 3.73 4.35
C LEU A 117 18.71 3.67 2.93
N ILE A 118 18.96 2.58 2.20
CA ILE A 118 18.38 2.38 0.86
C ILE A 118 16.86 2.29 0.93
N LEU A 119 16.33 1.52 1.89
CA LEU A 119 14.89 1.38 2.08
C LEU A 119 14.23 2.70 2.49
N GLN A 120 14.87 3.48 3.36
CA GLN A 120 14.40 4.82 3.73
C GLN A 120 14.37 5.77 2.53
N ALA A 121 15.42 5.78 1.70
CA ALA A 121 15.46 6.61 0.50
C ALA A 121 14.37 6.20 -0.52
N LYS A 122 14.15 4.89 -0.71
CA LYS A 122 13.06 4.36 -1.55
C LYS A 122 11.70 4.78 -1.01
N SER A 123 11.47 4.67 0.30
CA SER A 123 10.23 5.09 0.97
C SER A 123 9.98 6.59 0.83
N PHE A 124 11.01 7.41 1.05
CA PHE A 124 10.93 8.86 0.87
C PHE A 124 10.50 9.21 -0.56
N ARG A 125 11.17 8.64 -1.57
CA ARG A 125 10.81 8.84 -2.98
C ARG A 125 9.37 8.38 -3.28
N ALA A 126 8.99 7.21 -2.77
CA ALA A 126 7.66 6.63 -2.95
C ALA A 126 6.55 7.47 -2.30
N ARG A 127 6.89 8.29 -1.30
CA ARG A 127 5.95 9.21 -0.64
C ARG A 127 5.91 10.59 -1.31
N THR A 128 7.06 11.21 -1.52
CA THR A 128 7.15 12.61 -1.98
C THR A 128 6.62 12.80 -3.40
N ILE A 129 6.92 11.88 -4.33
CA ILE A 129 6.49 12.04 -5.73
C ILE A 129 4.96 11.96 -5.87
N PRO A 130 4.27 10.94 -5.30
CA PRO A 130 2.82 10.89 -5.35
C PRO A 130 2.14 12.03 -4.60
N GLU A 131 2.66 12.44 -3.43
CA GLU A 131 2.11 13.59 -2.69
C GLU A 131 2.18 14.87 -3.51
N ALA A 132 3.33 15.19 -4.11
CA ALA A 132 3.48 16.37 -4.96
C ALA A 132 2.58 16.30 -6.21
N SER A 133 2.46 15.11 -6.83
CA SER A 133 1.60 14.90 -7.99
C SER A 133 0.11 15.07 -7.64
N ALA A 134 -0.30 14.56 -6.48
CA ALA A 134 -1.66 14.72 -5.98
C ALA A 134 -2.00 16.19 -5.70
N GLN A 135 -1.07 16.93 -5.08
CA GLN A 135 -1.23 18.37 -4.84
C GLN A 135 -1.34 19.15 -6.15
N ALA A 136 -0.49 18.85 -7.14
CA ALA A 136 -0.57 19.48 -8.45
C ALA A 136 -1.93 19.21 -9.13
N LEU A 137 -2.40 17.96 -9.10
CA LEU A 137 -3.70 17.59 -9.66
C LEU A 137 -4.86 18.26 -8.92
N GLN A 138 -4.77 18.40 -7.59
CA GLN A 138 -5.76 19.09 -6.79
C GLN A 138 -5.84 20.58 -7.16
N ILE A 139 -4.71 21.25 -7.37
CA ILE A 139 -4.67 22.65 -7.80
C ILE A 139 -5.31 22.81 -9.19
N VAL A 140 -4.93 21.95 -10.14
CA VAL A 140 -5.47 22.00 -11.52
C VAL A 140 -6.98 21.73 -11.52
N SER A 141 -7.43 20.69 -10.83
CA SER A 141 -8.86 20.36 -10.76
C SER A 141 -9.67 21.45 -10.05
N ALA A 142 -9.15 22.05 -8.99
CA ALA A 142 -9.79 23.18 -8.31
C ALA A 142 -9.91 24.40 -9.25
N ALA A 143 -8.86 24.71 -10.01
CA ALA A 143 -8.87 25.80 -10.99
C ALA A 143 -9.88 25.55 -12.12
N GLN A 144 -9.92 24.32 -12.65
CA GLN A 144 -10.90 23.92 -13.67
C GLN A 144 -12.34 24.01 -13.14
N ALA A 145 -12.59 23.49 -11.93
CA ALA A 145 -13.90 23.56 -11.30
C ALA A 145 -14.32 25.01 -11.04
N TYR A 146 -13.40 25.88 -10.62
CA TYR A 146 -13.66 27.31 -10.45
C TYR A 146 -14.02 27.97 -11.77
N SER A 147 -13.21 27.78 -12.82
CA SER A 147 -13.47 28.34 -14.15
C SER A 147 -14.82 27.88 -14.72
N TYR A 148 -15.11 26.59 -14.62
CA TYR A 148 -16.39 26.02 -15.06
C TYR A 148 -17.57 26.60 -14.29
N ARG A 149 -17.46 26.72 -12.96
CA ARG A 149 -18.52 27.32 -12.13
C ARG A 149 -18.75 28.77 -12.52
N THR A 150 -17.69 29.57 -12.64
CA THR A 150 -17.79 31.00 -12.96
C THR A 150 -18.43 31.22 -14.33
N THR A 151 -18.02 30.47 -15.35
CA THR A 151 -18.59 30.58 -16.70
C THR A 151 -20.04 30.11 -16.75
N THR A 152 -20.37 29.01 -16.07
CA THR A 152 -21.73 28.46 -16.03
C THR A 152 -22.69 29.40 -15.30
N VAL A 153 -22.29 29.94 -14.15
CA VAL A 153 -23.10 30.91 -13.38
C VAL A 153 -23.29 32.19 -14.17
N ALA A 154 -22.23 32.73 -14.79
CA ALA A 154 -22.34 33.94 -15.61
C ALA A 154 -23.28 33.73 -16.80
N ARG A 155 -23.21 32.56 -17.46
CA ARG A 155 -24.12 32.22 -18.56
C ARG A 155 -25.56 32.10 -18.10
N ALA A 156 -25.80 31.39 -16.99
CA ALA A 156 -27.13 31.23 -16.43
C ALA A 156 -27.75 32.59 -16.04
N GLU A 157 -26.96 33.50 -15.46
CA GLU A 157 -27.42 34.84 -15.11
C GLU A 157 -27.73 35.69 -16.36
N ALA A 158 -26.90 35.59 -17.40
CA ALA A 158 -27.16 36.26 -18.68
C ALA A 158 -28.45 35.74 -19.35
N ASP A 159 -28.67 34.43 -19.36
CA ASP A 159 -29.88 33.81 -19.91
C ASP A 159 -31.13 34.21 -19.09
N ARG A 160 -31.00 34.27 -17.76
CA ARG A 160 -32.05 34.75 -16.86
C ARG A 160 -32.40 36.21 -17.14
N PHE A 161 -31.41 37.06 -17.26
CA PHE A 161 -31.60 38.48 -17.57
C PHE A 161 -32.26 38.68 -18.94
N GLY A 162 -31.80 37.94 -19.97
CA GLY A 162 -32.39 37.98 -21.30
C GLY A 162 -33.87 37.60 -21.30
N THR A 163 -34.23 36.55 -20.56
CA THR A 163 -35.64 36.11 -20.40
C THR A 163 -36.49 37.16 -19.69
N GLN A 164 -35.96 37.77 -18.61
CA GLN A 164 -36.65 38.83 -17.88
C GLN A 164 -36.86 40.07 -18.76
N LEU A 165 -35.84 40.47 -19.52
CA LEU A 165 -35.92 41.61 -20.43
C LEU A 165 -36.96 41.39 -21.53
N ALA A 166 -36.98 40.20 -22.14
CA ALA A 166 -37.99 39.84 -23.14
C ALA A 166 -39.41 39.94 -22.58
N THR A 167 -39.62 39.42 -21.36
CA THR A 167 -40.92 39.48 -20.66
C THR A 167 -41.32 40.93 -20.34
N TYR A 168 -40.37 41.75 -19.88
CA TYR A 168 -40.59 43.16 -19.59
C TYR A 168 -41.01 43.95 -20.84
N LEU A 169 -40.35 43.72 -21.96
CA LEU A 169 -40.67 44.38 -23.24
C LEU A 169 -42.09 44.02 -23.73
N GLN A 170 -42.55 42.79 -23.47
CA GLN A 170 -43.91 42.38 -23.83
C GLN A 170 -44.98 42.93 -22.88
N MET A 171 -44.74 42.94 -21.56
CA MET A 171 -45.76 43.32 -20.56
C MET A 171 -45.21 44.22 -19.43
N PRO A 172 -44.86 45.50 -19.72
CA PRO A 172 -44.17 46.36 -18.76
C PRO A 172 -45.04 46.74 -17.54
N ARG A 173 -46.37 46.80 -17.68
CA ARG A 173 -47.28 47.10 -16.56
C ARG A 173 -47.33 45.96 -15.53
N MET A 174 -47.42 44.71 -16.00
CA MET A 174 -47.43 43.53 -15.12
C MET A 174 -46.12 43.38 -14.36
N PHE A 175 -44.99 43.70 -15.00
CA PHE A 175 -43.68 43.63 -14.36
C PHE A 175 -43.54 44.64 -13.20
N ARG A 176 -44.03 45.88 -13.37
CA ARG A 176 -44.06 46.88 -12.29
C ARG A 176 -45.00 46.50 -11.16
N LEU A 177 -46.18 45.97 -11.50
CA LEU A 177 -47.13 45.50 -10.51
C LEU A 177 -46.53 44.35 -9.69
N LYS A 178 -45.89 43.39 -10.35
CA LYS A 178 -45.20 42.29 -9.67
C LYS A 178 -44.09 42.80 -8.75
N ALA A 179 -43.21 43.69 -9.22
CA ALA A 179 -42.16 44.25 -8.37
C ALA A 179 -42.71 44.98 -7.14
N TYR A 180 -43.83 45.70 -7.30
CA TYR A 180 -44.53 46.35 -6.20
C TYR A 180 -45.12 45.36 -5.19
N LEU A 181 -45.77 44.30 -5.68
CA LEU A 181 -46.29 43.24 -4.83
C LEU A 181 -45.18 42.46 -4.11
N ASP A 182 -44.10 42.12 -4.81
CA ASP A 182 -42.92 41.43 -4.24
C ASP A 182 -42.27 42.27 -3.13
N PHE A 183 -42.21 43.60 -3.29
CA PHE A 183 -41.74 44.53 -2.25
C PHE A 183 -42.67 44.54 -1.02
N LEU A 184 -43.99 44.61 -1.25
CA LEU A 184 -44.98 44.56 -0.18
C LEU A 184 -44.94 43.21 0.57
N GLU A 185 -44.67 42.13 -0.13
CA GLU A 185 -44.56 40.79 0.46
C GLU A 185 -43.27 40.64 1.28
N ASN A 186 -42.11 40.89 0.68
CA ASN A 186 -40.81 40.57 1.28
C ASN A 186 -40.31 41.64 2.25
N ASP A 187 -40.31 42.90 1.82
CA ASP A 187 -39.71 44.00 2.60
C ASP A 187 -40.69 44.56 3.63
N CYS A 188 -42.00 44.52 3.33
CA CYS A 188 -43.03 44.95 4.27
C CYS A 188 -43.65 43.78 5.06
N LYS A 189 -43.00 42.62 5.15
CA LYS A 189 -43.55 41.39 5.76
C LYS A 189 -44.18 41.60 7.16
N ASP A 190 -43.55 42.43 8.00
CA ASP A 190 -43.93 42.64 9.40
C ASP A 190 -44.95 43.79 9.60
N ILE A 191 -45.36 44.45 8.51
CA ILE A 191 -46.32 45.55 8.54
C ILE A 191 -47.72 45.00 8.29
N ARG A 192 -48.67 45.33 9.17
CA ARG A 192 -50.10 45.02 8.97
C ARG A 192 -50.63 45.81 7.77
N LYS A 193 -51.21 45.11 6.80
CA LYS A 193 -51.75 45.68 5.55
C LYS A 193 -53.25 45.47 5.50
N TYR A 194 -54.00 46.50 5.10
CA TYR A 194 -55.45 46.44 4.89
C TYR A 194 -55.74 46.71 3.42
N ILE A 195 -56.42 45.78 2.73
CA ILE A 195 -56.84 45.95 1.33
C ILE A 195 -58.33 46.27 1.33
N VAL A 196 -58.68 47.47 0.89
CA VAL A 196 -60.07 47.92 0.81
C VAL A 196 -60.52 47.87 -0.64
N ALA A 197 -61.35 46.88 -0.99
CA ALA A 197 -61.95 46.78 -2.32
C ALA A 197 -63.13 47.75 -2.41
N VAL A 198 -63.04 48.72 -3.34
CA VAL A 198 -64.14 49.67 -3.57
C VAL A 198 -65.03 49.11 -4.69
N GLY A 199 -66.24 48.67 -4.34
CA GLY A 199 -67.26 48.25 -5.31
C GLY A 199 -68.14 47.06 -4.91
N LEU A 200 -67.80 46.33 -3.86
CA LEU A 200 -68.65 45.31 -3.23
C LEU A 200 -68.97 45.79 -1.81
N SER A 201 -70.23 45.65 -1.40
CA SER A 201 -70.75 46.08 -0.10
C SER A 201 -69.84 45.69 1.08
N ASN A 202 -69.18 46.68 1.69
CA ASN A 202 -68.62 46.70 3.05
C ASN A 202 -68.04 45.39 3.64
N GLU A 203 -67.33 44.57 2.86
CA GLU A 203 -66.52 43.48 3.41
C GLU A 203 -65.05 43.89 3.39
N VAL A 204 -64.52 44.20 4.58
CA VAL A 204 -63.10 44.44 4.80
C VAL A 204 -62.43 43.06 4.93
N TYR A 205 -61.64 42.66 3.94
CA TYR A 205 -60.81 41.46 4.03
C TYR A 205 -59.51 41.81 4.77
N GLU A 206 -59.37 41.33 6.01
CA GLU A 206 -58.13 41.42 6.79
C GLU A 206 -57.21 40.24 6.43
N LEU A 207 -56.21 40.49 5.59
CA LEU A 207 -55.18 39.50 5.27
C LEU A 207 -54.00 39.67 6.24
N ASN A 208 -53.95 38.80 7.25
CA ASN A 208 -52.83 38.76 8.20
C ASN A 208 -51.70 37.85 7.68
N PHE A 209 -50.64 38.45 7.14
CA PHE A 209 -49.48 37.74 6.58
C PHE A 209 -48.51 37.18 7.65
N GLN A 210 -48.83 37.23 8.95
CA GLN A 210 -48.02 36.59 9.99
C GLN A 210 -48.15 35.06 9.99
N THR A 211 -49.24 34.52 9.42
CA THR A 211 -49.44 33.08 9.26
C THR A 211 -49.21 32.73 7.80
N LYS A 212 -48.17 31.93 7.54
CA LYS A 212 -47.85 31.40 6.22
C LYS A 212 -48.88 30.34 5.82
N GLU A 213 -50.10 30.74 5.52
CA GLU A 213 -51.02 29.85 4.81
C GLU A 213 -50.52 29.75 3.37
N ARG A 214 -49.91 28.60 3.07
CA ARG A 214 -49.63 28.18 1.69
C ARG A 214 -50.97 28.09 0.97
N LEU A 215 -51.35 29.14 0.24
CA LEU A 215 -52.26 29.00 -0.88
C LEU A 215 -51.48 28.36 -2.04
N ASP A 216 -51.28 27.05 -1.92
CA ASP A 216 -50.88 26.24 -3.05
C ASP A 216 -52.08 26.19 -4.01
N LEU A 217 -51.87 26.64 -5.25
CA LEU A 217 -52.88 26.75 -6.31
C LEU A 217 -53.39 25.38 -6.83
N VAL A 218 -53.23 24.30 -6.05
CA VAL A 218 -53.45 22.91 -6.44
C VAL A 218 -54.70 22.30 -5.78
N ASP A 219 -55.31 22.98 -4.80
CA ASP A 219 -56.47 22.44 -4.07
C ASP A 219 -57.81 23.15 -4.40
N VAL A 220 -57.90 23.77 -5.59
CA VAL A 220 -59.19 24.17 -6.14
C VAL A 220 -59.83 22.96 -6.82
N ASP A 221 -60.54 22.19 -6.00
CA ASP A 221 -61.75 21.43 -6.32
C ASP A 221 -61.77 20.70 -7.68
N SER A 222 -61.19 19.49 -7.72
CA SER A 222 -61.50 18.49 -8.75
C SER A 222 -62.69 17.59 -8.36
N GLY A 223 -63.59 18.04 -7.47
CA GLY A 223 -64.70 17.25 -6.93
C GLY A 223 -66.06 17.46 -7.60
N LEU A 224 -66.22 18.43 -8.51
CA LEU A 224 -67.55 18.83 -9.01
C LEU A 224 -67.78 18.70 -10.53
N LEU A 225 -67.06 17.81 -11.21
CA LEU A 225 -67.38 17.42 -12.59
C LEU A 225 -67.32 15.89 -12.80
N SER A 226 -68.21 15.14 -12.15
CA SER A 226 -68.75 13.89 -12.73
C SER A 226 -70.13 13.62 -12.15
N GLY A 227 -71.13 13.48 -13.02
CA GLY A 227 -72.55 13.48 -12.66
C GLY A 227 -73.04 12.27 -11.85
N ASN A 228 -74.05 12.53 -11.02
CA ASN A 228 -75.44 12.10 -11.22
C ASN A 228 -76.36 13.04 -10.45
#